data_AF-A0A8J2KBC7-F1
#
_entry.id   AF-A0A8J2KBC7-F1
#
_cell.length_a   1.000
_cell.length_b   1.000
_cell.length_c   1.000
_cell.angle_alpha   90.00
_cell.angle_beta   90.00
_cell.angle_gamma   90.00
#
_symmetry.space_group_name_H-M   'P 1'
#
loop_
_entity.id
_entity.type
_entity.pdbx_description
1 polymer ?
#
loop_
_entity_poly.entity_id
_entity_poly.type
_entity_poly.pdbx_seq_one_letter_code
_entity_poly.pdbx_strand_id
1 'polypeptide(L)'
;MREIQAAYFRDSHHYTRQRSESCAEIGGTLLNGHKYSHWGFALAETYRQEYVQPDDIQMVNDTIQVVQEAFSDYINEQTTGLIEQSLYSEIIETVTARIGFPEWVFHPSELDEFYRDLILEGQNHLTDHIKFLNWQFDKNMDLFWTGSGDLK
;
A
#
# COMPACT_ATOMS: atom_id res chain seq x y z
N MET A 1 38.93 -28.20 -6.44
CA MET A 1 38.99 -26.73 -6.64
C MET A 1 37.83 -26.18 -7.48
N ARG A 2 37.45 -26.79 -8.61
CA ARG A 2 36.30 -26.30 -9.43
C ARG A 2 34.93 -26.42 -8.74
N GLU A 3 34.75 -27.40 -7.87
CA GLU A 3 33.49 -27.60 -7.11
C GLU A 3 33.27 -26.58 -5.99
N ILE A 4 34.35 -26.08 -5.37
CA ILE A 4 34.30 -25.05 -4.32
C ILE A 4 33.92 -23.69 -4.92
N GLN A 5 34.40 -23.38 -6.12
CA GLN A 5 34.01 -22.15 -6.83
C GLN A 5 32.54 -22.19 -7.24
N ALA A 6 32.01 -23.32 -7.71
CA ALA A 6 30.60 -23.45 -8.09
C ALA A 6 29.64 -23.30 -6.90
N ALA A 7 30.02 -23.78 -5.70
CA ALA A 7 29.25 -23.56 -4.47
C ALA A 7 29.27 -22.07 -4.06
N TYR A 8 30.43 -21.42 -4.12
CA TYR A 8 30.56 -19.99 -3.81
C TYR A 8 29.76 -19.10 -4.77
N PHE A 9 29.69 -19.44 -6.07
CA PHE A 9 28.88 -18.72 -7.04
C PHE A 9 27.36 -18.94 -6.83
N ARG A 10 26.91 -20.15 -6.48
CA ARG A 10 25.50 -20.40 -6.12
C ARG A 10 25.08 -19.68 -4.86
N ASP A 11 25.91 -19.71 -3.81
CA ASP A 11 25.66 -18.99 -2.57
C ASP A 11 25.69 -17.48 -2.80
N SER A 12 26.58 -16.99 -3.67
CA SER A 12 26.59 -15.57 -4.05
C SER A 12 25.32 -15.16 -4.78
N HIS A 13 24.77 -15.99 -5.69
CA HIS A 13 23.52 -15.67 -6.38
C HIS A 13 22.30 -15.77 -5.46
N HIS A 14 22.26 -16.74 -4.54
CA HIS A 14 21.23 -16.80 -3.51
C HIS A 14 21.31 -15.59 -2.56
N TYR A 15 22.51 -15.21 -2.14
CA TYR A 15 22.73 -14.05 -1.28
C TYR A 15 22.40 -12.74 -1.98
N THR A 16 22.76 -12.60 -3.26
CA THR A 16 22.44 -11.41 -4.07
C THR A 16 20.95 -11.31 -4.32
N ARG A 17 20.26 -12.44 -4.56
CA ARG A 17 18.81 -12.52 -4.71
C ARG A 17 18.07 -12.19 -3.42
N GLN A 18 18.49 -12.76 -2.29
CA GLN A 18 17.89 -12.47 -0.99
C GLN A 18 18.13 -11.00 -0.57
N ARG A 19 19.27 -10.43 -0.96
CA ARG A 19 19.57 -9.01 -0.76
C ARG A 19 18.76 -8.11 -1.70
N SER A 20 18.58 -8.48 -2.96
CA SER A 20 17.70 -7.75 -3.87
C SER A 20 16.23 -7.84 -3.45
N GLU A 21 15.80 -8.98 -2.92
CA GLU A 21 14.48 -9.16 -2.34
C GLU A 21 14.33 -8.29 -1.08
N SER A 22 15.32 -8.24 -0.19
CA SER A 22 15.30 -7.34 0.97
C SER A 22 15.32 -5.86 0.57
N CYS A 23 16.08 -5.45 -0.45
CA CYS A 23 16.08 -4.08 -0.98
C CYS A 23 14.76 -3.75 -1.70
N ALA A 24 14.18 -4.70 -2.41
CA ALA A 24 12.88 -4.56 -3.04
C ALA A 24 11.76 -4.52 -2.00
N GLU A 25 11.86 -5.23 -0.88
CA GLU A 25 10.92 -5.13 0.25
C GLU A 25 11.03 -3.76 0.95
N ILE A 26 12.26 -3.25 1.17
CA ILE A 26 12.51 -1.90 1.71
C ILE A 26 12.02 -0.83 0.73
N GLY A 27 12.14 -1.06 -0.58
CA GLY A 27 11.65 -0.14 -1.61
C GLY A 27 10.13 -0.23 -1.82
N GLY A 28 9.57 -1.44 -1.78
CA GLY A 28 8.21 -1.76 -2.19
C GLY A 28 7.58 -2.80 -1.26
N THR A 29 6.67 -2.32 -0.44
CA THR A 29 5.68 -3.12 0.25
C THR A 29 4.41 -2.30 0.27
N LEU A 30 3.37 -2.87 -0.32
CA LEU A 30 2.05 -2.26 -0.45
C LEU A 30 1.17 -2.62 0.73
N LEU A 31 0.25 -1.69 0.99
CA LEU A 31 -0.46 -1.49 2.25
C LEU A 31 -1.20 -2.72 2.77
N ASN A 32 -1.19 -2.82 4.11
CA ASN A 32 -1.92 -3.71 5.02
C ASN A 32 -1.34 -5.10 5.35
N GLY A 33 -0.13 -5.11 5.92
CA GLY A 33 0.33 -6.24 6.71
C GLY A 33 1.78 -6.16 7.19
N HIS A 34 2.15 -5.07 7.84
CA HIS A 34 3.43 -4.88 8.56
C HIS A 34 4.74 -5.25 7.83
N LYS A 35 5.12 -4.45 6.83
CA LYS A 35 6.52 -4.14 6.47
C LYS A 35 6.53 -2.74 5.82
N TYR A 36 7.34 -1.82 6.34
CA TYR A 36 7.39 -0.43 5.89
C TYR A 36 8.28 -0.33 4.66
N SER A 37 7.74 0.15 3.54
CA SER A 37 8.56 0.50 2.39
C SER A 37 8.77 2.00 2.29
N HIS A 38 10.01 2.40 2.02
CA HIS A 38 10.38 3.81 1.94
C HIS A 38 9.74 4.51 0.73
N TRP A 39 9.36 3.73 -0.29
CA TRP A 39 8.96 4.22 -1.61
C TRP A 39 7.67 3.57 -2.13
N GLY A 40 6.81 3.05 -1.25
CA GLY A 40 5.61 2.30 -1.64
C GLY A 40 4.70 3.03 -2.64
N PHE A 41 4.52 4.34 -2.50
CA PHE A 41 3.77 5.14 -3.47
C PHE A 41 4.58 5.49 -4.71
N ALA A 42 5.89 5.74 -4.59
CA ALA A 42 6.73 5.99 -5.75
C ALA A 42 6.86 4.78 -6.69
N LEU A 43 6.73 3.56 -6.15
CA LEU A 43 6.69 2.33 -6.93
C LEU A 43 5.28 1.98 -7.44
N ALA A 44 4.24 2.67 -6.98
CA ALA A 44 2.86 2.37 -7.31
C ALA A 44 2.57 2.51 -8.81
N GLU A 45 3.06 3.57 -9.45
CA GLU A 45 2.80 3.81 -10.87
C GLU A 45 3.50 2.75 -11.74
N THR A 46 4.77 2.45 -11.46
CA THR A 46 5.49 1.37 -12.16
C THR A 46 4.78 0.03 -11.97
N TYR A 47 4.35 -0.28 -10.74
CA TYR A 47 3.62 -1.51 -10.46
C TYR A 47 2.29 -1.58 -11.20
N ARG A 48 1.51 -0.50 -11.21
CA ARG A 48 0.22 -0.44 -11.91
C ARG A 48 0.40 -0.67 -13.41
N GLN A 49 1.38 -0.01 -14.03
CA GLN A 49 1.66 -0.16 -15.46
C GLN A 49 2.09 -1.59 -15.83
N GLU A 50 2.85 -2.26 -14.97
CA GLU A 50 3.37 -3.60 -15.27
C GLU A 50 2.37 -4.73 -14.98
N TYR A 51 1.55 -4.60 -13.94
CA TYR A 51 0.80 -5.74 -13.38
C TYR A 51 -0.71 -5.54 -13.28
N VAL A 52 -1.23 -4.32 -13.37
CA VAL A 52 -2.67 -4.05 -13.18
C VAL A 52 -3.31 -3.71 -14.52
N GLN A 53 -4.20 -4.58 -14.99
CA GLN A 53 -5.02 -4.30 -16.17
C GLN A 53 -6.20 -3.39 -15.79
N PRO A 54 -6.68 -2.54 -16.71
CA PRO A 54 -7.85 -1.70 -16.47
C PRO A 54 -9.07 -2.49 -15.97
N ASP A 55 -9.25 -3.70 -16.48
CA ASP A 55 -10.39 -4.58 -16.16
C ASP A 55 -10.31 -5.15 -14.73
N ASP A 56 -9.11 -5.22 -14.12
CA ASP A 56 -8.93 -5.78 -12.78
C ASP A 56 -9.61 -4.91 -11.72
N ILE A 57 -9.53 -3.57 -11.87
CA ILE A 57 -10.17 -2.62 -10.96
C ILE A 57 -11.70 -2.73 -11.07
N GLN A 58 -12.23 -2.88 -12.28
CA GLN A 58 -13.66 -3.05 -12.49
C GLN A 58 -14.16 -4.35 -11.86
N MET A 59 -13.45 -5.47 -12.08
CA MET A 59 -13.80 -6.76 -11.50
C MET A 59 -13.83 -6.72 -9.97
N VAL A 60 -12.88 -6.03 -9.32
CA VAL A 60 -12.87 -5.87 -7.86
C VAL A 60 -14.04 -5.00 -7.39
N ASN A 61 -14.36 -3.92 -8.08
CA ASN A 61 -15.55 -3.10 -7.78
C ASN A 61 -16.83 -3.91 -7.86
N ASP A 62 -17.02 -4.68 -8.93
CA ASP A 62 -18.19 -5.54 -9.13
C ASP A 62 -18.30 -6.57 -7.99
N THR A 63 -17.18 -7.15 -7.57
CA THR A 63 -17.13 -8.10 -6.46
C THR A 63 -17.53 -7.45 -5.13
N ILE A 64 -17.04 -6.24 -4.85
CA ILE A 64 -17.39 -5.48 -3.65
C ILE A 64 -18.89 -5.18 -3.63
N GLN A 65 -19.43 -4.75 -4.77
CA GLN A 65 -20.86 -4.47 -4.89
C GLN A 65 -21.70 -5.72 -4.60
N VAL A 66 -21.36 -6.87 -5.20
CA VAL A 66 -22.08 -8.14 -4.94
C VAL A 66 -22.03 -8.52 -3.46
N VAL A 67 -20.89 -8.32 -2.79
CA VAL A 67 -20.76 -8.61 -1.36
C VAL A 67 -21.58 -7.63 -0.51
N GLN A 68 -21.59 -6.34 -0.85
CA GLN A 68 -22.39 -5.32 -0.17
C GLN A 68 -23.89 -5.57 -0.31
N GLU A 69 -24.34 -5.98 -1.50
CA GLU A 69 -25.74 -6.36 -1.77
C GLU A 69 -26.12 -7.60 -0.95
N ALA A 70 -25.32 -8.67 -1.01
CA ALA A 70 -25.60 -9.90 -0.25
C ALA A 70 -25.61 -9.66 1.28
N PHE A 71 -24.75 -8.78 1.78
CA PHE A 71 -24.72 -8.42 3.19
C PHE A 71 -25.94 -7.56 3.58
N SER A 72 -26.36 -6.64 2.72
CA SER A 72 -27.59 -5.86 2.90
C SER A 72 -28.82 -6.77 2.96
N ASP A 73 -28.93 -7.73 2.04
CA ASP A 73 -30.02 -8.70 2.01
C ASP A 73 -30.05 -9.54 3.30
N TYR A 74 -28.91 -10.05 3.74
CA TYR A 74 -28.80 -10.80 5.00
C TYR A 74 -29.28 -9.98 6.20
N ILE A 75 -28.85 -8.72 6.31
CA ILE A 75 -29.27 -7.85 7.41
C ILE A 75 -30.79 -7.60 7.36
N ASN A 76 -31.36 -7.36 6.18
CA ASN A 76 -32.79 -7.18 6.03
C ASN A 76 -33.60 -8.41 6.46
N GLU A 77 -33.07 -9.61 6.21
CA GLU A 77 -33.69 -10.88 6.64
C GLU A 77 -33.58 -11.12 8.15
N GLN A 78 -32.46 -10.75 8.78
CA GLN A 78 -32.21 -10.99 10.21
C GLN A 78 -32.81 -9.92 11.12
N THR A 79 -33.02 -8.72 10.61
CA THR A 79 -33.45 -7.57 11.42
C THR A 79 -34.96 -7.40 11.30
N THR A 80 -35.66 -7.36 12.44
CA THR A 80 -37.14 -7.25 12.47
C THR A 80 -37.64 -5.80 12.67
N GLY A 81 -36.76 -4.88 13.06
CA GLY A 81 -37.07 -3.47 13.30
C GLY A 81 -36.60 -2.55 12.17
N LEU A 82 -37.52 -1.71 11.66
CA LEU A 82 -37.24 -0.75 10.58
C LEU A 82 -36.11 0.24 10.91
N ILE A 83 -35.94 0.61 12.18
CA ILE A 83 -34.89 1.56 12.63
C ILE A 83 -33.50 0.92 12.52
N GLU A 84 -33.36 -0.34 12.94
CA GLU A 84 -32.10 -1.09 12.86
C GLU A 84 -31.74 -1.37 11.39
N GLN A 85 -32.73 -1.72 10.55
CA GLN A 85 -32.53 -1.88 9.10
C GLN A 85 -32.02 -0.61 8.43
N SER A 86 -32.59 0.56 8.75
CA SER A 86 -32.12 1.84 8.20
C SER A 86 -30.70 2.19 8.64
N LEU A 87 -30.35 1.91 9.90
CA LEU A 87 -29.02 2.18 10.44
C LEU A 87 -27.96 1.29 9.77
N TYR A 88 -28.24 0.00 9.60
CA TYR A 88 -27.29 -0.91 8.96
C TYR A 88 -27.14 -0.63 7.46
N SER A 89 -28.23 -0.26 6.78
CA SER A 89 -28.16 0.16 5.37
C SER A 89 -27.25 1.39 5.21
N GLU A 90 -27.41 2.39 6.07
CA GLU A 90 -26.55 3.59 6.09
C GLU A 90 -25.07 3.23 6.37
N ILE A 91 -24.80 2.29 7.27
CA ILE A 91 -23.43 1.82 7.52
C ILE A 91 -22.85 1.12 6.29
N ILE A 92 -23.61 0.26 5.61
CA ILE A 92 -23.12 -0.47 4.42
C ILE A 92 -22.86 0.50 3.26
N GLU A 93 -23.75 1.47 3.04
CA GLU A 93 -23.61 2.50 2.01
C GLU A 93 -22.43 3.45 2.31
N THR A 94 -22.08 3.68 3.58
CA THR A 94 -20.95 4.54 3.96
C THR A 94 -19.60 3.84 3.92
N VAL A 95 -19.56 2.50 3.80
CA VAL A 95 -18.31 1.76 3.59
C VAL A 95 -17.75 2.08 2.21
N THR A 96 -16.78 2.99 2.18
CA THR A 96 -16.04 3.34 0.97
C THR A 96 -14.88 2.38 0.78
N ALA A 97 -14.95 1.53 -0.24
CA ALA A 97 -13.83 0.66 -0.59
C ALA A 97 -12.71 1.46 -1.26
N ARG A 98 -11.47 1.26 -0.80
CA ARG A 98 -10.26 1.77 -1.47
C ARG A 98 -9.63 0.61 -2.23
N ILE A 99 -9.64 0.68 -3.55
CA ILE A 99 -9.14 -0.37 -4.44
C ILE A 99 -7.84 0.10 -5.07
N GLY A 100 -6.81 -0.73 -4.98
CA GLY A 100 -5.50 -0.40 -5.55
C GLY A 100 -4.81 0.73 -4.80
N PHE A 101 -4.46 1.81 -5.50
CA PHE A 101 -3.68 2.92 -4.98
C PHE A 101 -4.48 4.22 -5.00
N PRO A 102 -4.17 5.18 -4.11
CA PRO A 102 -4.74 6.52 -4.19
C PRO A 102 -4.42 7.18 -5.54
N GLU A 103 -5.38 7.88 -6.14
CA GLU A 103 -5.19 8.48 -7.48
C GLU A 103 -4.03 9.50 -7.53
N TRP A 104 -3.81 10.23 -6.44
CA TRP A 104 -2.75 11.24 -6.33
C TRP A 104 -1.35 10.68 -6.59
N VAL A 105 -1.10 9.39 -6.34
CA VAL A 105 0.22 8.77 -6.57
C VAL A 105 0.57 8.71 -8.05
N PHE A 106 -0.43 8.87 -8.94
CA PHE A 106 -0.27 8.90 -10.39
C PHE A 106 -0.11 10.32 -10.94
N HIS A 107 -0.13 11.33 -10.07
CA HIS A 107 0.15 12.72 -10.42
C HIS A 107 1.58 13.08 -9.98
N PRO A 108 2.55 13.20 -10.91
CA PRO A 108 3.96 13.40 -10.55
C PRO A 108 4.20 14.59 -9.62
N SER A 109 3.46 15.68 -9.81
CA SER A 109 3.57 16.86 -8.95
C SER A 109 3.12 16.62 -7.51
N GLU A 110 2.09 15.80 -7.31
CA GLU A 110 1.59 15.46 -5.95
C GLU A 110 2.52 14.46 -5.28
N LEU A 111 3.00 13.46 -6.03
CA LEU A 111 3.98 12.49 -5.57
C LEU A 111 5.32 13.17 -5.18
N ASP A 112 5.81 14.11 -5.98
CA ASP A 112 7.02 14.89 -5.68
C ASP A 112 6.81 15.77 -4.45
N GLU A 113 5.63 16.38 -4.30
CA GLU A 113 5.28 17.15 -3.11
C GLU A 113 5.24 16.28 -1.85
N PHE A 114 4.68 15.08 -1.95
CA PHE A 114 4.61 14.12 -0.85
C PHE A 114 6.00 13.78 -0.31
N TYR A 115 6.95 13.46 -1.21
CA TYR A 115 8.32 13.08 -0.88
C TYR A 115 9.32 14.24 -0.77
N ARG A 116 8.88 15.49 -0.93
CA ARG A 116 9.76 16.68 -1.03
C ARG A 116 10.83 16.79 0.05
N ASP A 117 10.46 16.48 1.29
CA ASP A 117 11.34 16.63 2.46
C ASP A 117 12.19 15.38 2.75
N LEU A 118 11.98 14.28 2.00
CA LEU A 118 12.72 13.04 2.14
C LEU A 118 13.98 13.08 1.25
N ILE A 119 15.11 13.46 1.83
CA ILE A 119 16.41 13.51 1.12
C ILE A 119 17.31 12.34 1.54
N LEU A 120 17.44 11.35 0.65
CA LEU A 120 18.32 10.19 0.84
C LEU A 120 19.65 10.38 0.10
N GLU A 121 20.76 9.94 0.70
CA GLU A 121 22.11 10.12 0.16
C GLU A 121 22.67 8.85 -0.53
N GLY A 122 22.04 7.69 -0.31
CA GLY A 122 22.35 6.42 -0.98
C GLY A 122 23.65 5.75 -0.55
N GLN A 123 24.55 6.47 0.12
CA GLN A 123 25.86 5.96 0.55
C GLN A 123 25.84 5.33 1.94
N ASN A 124 24.85 5.69 2.79
CA ASN A 124 24.70 5.15 4.13
C ASN A 124 23.25 4.73 4.40
N HIS A 125 22.99 3.44 4.21
CA HIS A 125 21.67 2.85 4.41
C HIS A 125 21.09 3.09 5.80
N LEU A 126 21.92 3.08 6.85
CA LEU A 126 21.43 3.31 8.21
C LEU A 126 20.97 4.76 8.38
N THR A 127 21.76 5.72 7.87
CA THR A 127 21.39 7.14 7.88
C THR A 127 20.13 7.38 7.08
N ASP A 128 20.00 6.81 5.88
CA ASP A 128 18.81 6.95 5.04
C ASP A 128 17.56 6.33 5.68
N HIS A 129 17.72 5.19 6.37
CA HIS A 129 16.62 4.59 7.12
C HIS A 129 16.17 5.46 8.30
N ILE A 130 17.10 6.04 9.07
CA ILE A 130 16.77 6.96 10.16
C ILE A 130 16.05 8.21 9.61
N LYS A 131 16.53 8.78 8.50
CA LYS A 131 15.88 9.92 7.85
C LYS A 131 14.45 9.58 7.41
N PHE A 132 14.24 8.39 6.83
CA PHE A 132 12.92 7.92 6.47
C PHE A 132 11.99 7.78 7.68
N LEU A 133 12.46 7.17 8.78
CA LEU A 133 11.66 7.02 9.99
C LEU A 133 11.23 8.37 10.58
N ASN A 134 12.13 9.36 10.59
CA ASN A 134 11.80 10.72 11.04
C ASN A 134 10.77 11.37 10.13
N TRP A 135 10.97 11.31 8.81
CA TRP A 135 10.00 11.84 7.84
C TRP A 135 8.62 11.19 7.98
N GLN A 136 8.57 9.87 8.19
CA GLN A 136 7.31 9.15 8.37
C GLN A 136 6.61 9.57 9.67
N PHE A 137 7.38 9.77 10.75
CA PHE A 137 6.85 10.28 12.01
C PHE A 137 6.25 11.68 11.83
N ASP A 138 6.96 12.59 11.17
CA ASP A 138 6.49 13.95 10.91
C ASP A 138 5.20 13.96 10.09
N LYS A 139 5.12 13.18 9.00
CA LYS A 139 3.89 13.03 8.20
C LYS A 139 2.71 12.52 9.02
N ASN A 140 2.92 11.53 9.88
CA ASN A 140 1.87 11.00 10.75
C ASN A 140 1.42 12.03 11.80
N MET A 141 2.35 12.83 12.33
CA MET A 141 2.03 13.90 13.27
C MET A 141 1.25 15.02 12.58
N ASP A 142 1.61 15.40 11.36
CA ASP A 142 0.85 16.38 10.57
C ASP A 142 -0.61 15.94 10.41
N LEU A 143 -0.85 14.68 10.03
CA LEU A 143 -2.20 14.13 9.90
C LEU A 143 -2.98 14.13 11.21
N PHE A 144 -2.32 13.81 12.33
CA PHE A 144 -2.94 13.87 13.64
C PHE A 144 -3.42 15.28 13.99
N TRP A 145 -2.61 16.30 13.65
CA TRP A 145 -2.92 17.70 13.94
C TRP A 145 -3.94 18.32 12.98
N THR A 146 -3.96 17.91 11.71
CA THR A 146 -4.91 18.42 10.72
C THR A 146 -6.28 17.75 10.80
N GLY A 147 -6.42 16.65 11.54
CA GLY A 147 -7.68 15.92 11.70
C GLY A 147 -8.16 15.22 10.41
N SER A 148 -7.35 15.22 9.36
CA SER A 148 -7.61 14.54 8.10
C SER A 148 -7.08 13.12 8.20
N GLY A 149 -7.98 12.13 8.25
CA GLY A 149 -7.64 10.70 8.32
C GLY A 149 -6.99 10.12 7.05
N ASP A 150 -6.61 10.97 6.09
CA ASP A 150 -6.11 10.58 4.79
C ASP A 150 -4.72 11.15 4.53
N LEU A 151 -3.76 10.24 4.31
CA LEU A 151 -2.47 10.54 3.70
C LEU A 151 -2.72 11.07 2.28
N LYS A 152 -2.52 12.38 2.09
CA LYS A 152 -2.13 12.96 0.80
C LYS A 152 -0.66 12.71 0.57
#